data_AF-A0A3G7UBV7-F1
#
_entry.id   AF-A0A3G7UBV7-F1
#
_cell.length_a   1.000
_cell.length_b   1.000
_cell.length_c   1.000
_cell.angle_alpha   90.00
_cell.angle_beta   90.00
_cell.angle_gamma   90.00
#
_symmetry.space_group_name_H-M   'P 1'
#
loop_
_entity.id
_entity.type
_entity.pdbx_description
1 polymer ?
#
loop_
_entity_poly.entity_id
_entity_poly.type
_entity_poly.pdbx_seq_one_letter_code
_entity_poly.pdbx_strand_id
1 'polypeptide(L)'
;MSGHIEDYGDKLALVMESADQVLNLNSSNESARERIADVNVIDISGTGNNTLKLSLGDVLEQGETSLFTDDEATQMMIKGNAGDVVNLDDLLPDGTDPGDWATAGTATVAGVTYNVFQHSTLDAQLLIQDGVTTNLV
;
A
#
# COMPACT_ATOMS: atom_id res chain seq x y z
N MET A 1 -17.20 1.01 -6.72
CA MET A 1 -16.37 0.53 -5.61
C MET A 1 -17.16 0.70 -4.32
N SER A 2 -17.57 -0.42 -3.68
CA SER A 2 -17.95 -0.40 -2.27
C SER A 2 -16.65 -0.47 -1.47
N GLY A 3 -16.32 0.62 -0.79
CA GLY A 3 -15.22 0.67 0.15
C GLY A 3 -15.48 1.72 1.22
N HIS A 4 -14.99 1.46 2.41
CA HIS A 4 -15.16 2.31 3.59
C HIS A 4 -13.84 2.47 4.32
N ILE A 5 -13.80 3.44 5.23
CA ILE A 5 -12.67 3.63 6.14
C ILE A 5 -13.09 3.12 7.51
N GLU A 6 -12.23 2.34 8.14
CA GLU A 6 -12.40 1.83 9.49
C GLU A 6 -11.10 1.96 10.31
N ASP A 7 -11.24 1.85 11.63
CA ASP A 7 -10.11 1.89 12.54
C ASP A 7 -9.29 0.60 12.43
N TYR A 8 -7.96 0.74 12.38
CA TYR A 8 -6.99 -0.34 12.45
C TYR A 8 -6.02 -0.08 13.62
N GLY A 9 -6.49 -0.39 14.84
CA GLY A 9 -5.76 -0.02 16.05
C GLY A 9 -5.75 1.49 16.24
N ASP A 10 -4.56 2.09 16.15
CA ASP A 10 -4.33 3.54 16.18
C ASP A 10 -4.26 4.18 14.78
N LYS A 11 -4.40 3.38 13.72
CA LYS A 11 -4.31 3.78 12.30
C LYS A 11 -5.68 3.71 11.62
N LEU A 12 -5.77 4.16 10.38
CA LEU A 12 -6.96 3.99 9.53
C LEU A 12 -6.69 3.00 8.39
N ALA A 13 -7.73 2.21 8.06
CA ALA A 13 -7.73 1.28 6.94
C ALA A 13 -8.82 1.65 5.92
N LEU A 14 -8.44 1.76 4.64
CA LEU A 14 -9.40 1.75 3.53
C LEU A 14 -9.68 0.30 3.14
N VAL A 15 -10.91 -0.14 3.28
CA VAL A 15 -11.33 -1.53 3.03
C VAL A 15 -12.16 -1.60 1.76
N MET A 16 -11.83 -2.55 0.89
CA MET A 16 -12.60 -2.91 -0.29
C MET A 16 -13.46 -4.14 -0.02
N GLU A 17 -14.76 -4.06 -0.30
CA GLU A 17 -15.70 -5.17 -0.04
C GLU A 17 -16.12 -5.90 -1.34
N SER A 18 -16.08 -5.19 -2.46
CA SER A 18 -16.57 -5.67 -3.76
C SER A 18 -15.54 -6.51 -4.51
N ALA A 19 -16.02 -7.34 -5.45
CA ALA A 19 -15.18 -8.19 -6.29
C ALA A 19 -14.59 -7.50 -7.52
N ASP A 20 -13.41 -7.97 -7.91
CA ASP A 20 -12.74 -7.68 -9.18
C ASP A 20 -12.58 -6.17 -9.44
N GLN A 21 -12.28 -5.43 -8.38
CA GLN A 21 -12.15 -3.98 -8.44
C GLN A 21 -10.72 -3.57 -8.77
N VAL A 22 -10.59 -2.40 -9.41
CA VAL A 22 -9.30 -1.71 -9.56
C VAL A 22 -9.35 -0.42 -8.74
N LEU A 23 -8.55 -0.34 -7.69
CA LEU A 23 -8.28 0.89 -6.97
C LEU A 23 -7.02 1.51 -7.54
N ASN A 24 -7.13 2.74 -8.03
CA ASN A 24 -6.00 3.46 -8.60
C ASN A 24 -5.74 4.76 -7.84
N LEU A 25 -4.74 4.75 -6.96
CA LEU A 25 -4.39 5.92 -6.17
C LEU A 25 -3.62 6.97 -6.99
N ASN A 26 -2.81 6.52 -7.95
CA ASN A 26 -2.05 7.42 -8.84
C ASN A 26 -2.92 8.37 -9.70
N SER A 27 -4.21 8.09 -9.83
CA SER A 27 -5.16 8.90 -10.60
C SER A 27 -6.33 9.41 -9.77
N SER A 28 -6.19 9.41 -8.45
CA SER A 28 -7.24 9.90 -7.54
C SER A 28 -7.35 11.42 -7.61
N ASN A 29 -8.58 11.93 -7.57
CA ASN A 29 -8.81 13.38 -7.51
C ASN A 29 -8.63 13.92 -6.08
N GLU A 30 -8.55 15.23 -5.93
CA GLU A 30 -8.30 15.89 -4.64
C GLU A 30 -9.27 15.44 -3.55
N SER A 31 -10.57 15.40 -3.83
CA SER A 31 -11.56 14.97 -2.83
C SER A 31 -11.44 13.50 -2.44
N ALA A 32 -10.94 12.64 -3.33
CA ALA A 32 -10.61 11.27 -2.98
C ALA A 32 -9.37 11.22 -2.09
N ARG A 33 -8.32 11.99 -2.43
CA ARG A 33 -7.10 12.13 -1.63
C ARG A 33 -7.39 12.62 -0.22
N GLU A 34 -8.20 13.67 -0.07
CA GLU A 34 -8.64 14.20 1.24
C GLU A 34 -9.38 13.15 2.06
N ARG A 35 -10.21 12.31 1.42
CA ARG A 35 -10.96 11.27 2.13
C ARG A 35 -10.08 10.17 2.67
N ILE A 36 -8.96 9.87 2.00
CA ILE A 36 -8.00 8.84 2.40
C ILE A 36 -6.75 9.45 3.04
N ALA A 37 -6.78 10.73 3.41
CA ALA A 37 -5.74 11.32 4.23
C ALA A 37 -5.62 10.48 5.52
N ASP A 38 -4.39 10.23 5.95
CA ASP A 38 -4.06 9.43 7.14
C ASP A 38 -4.44 7.94 7.05
N VAL A 39 -4.83 7.44 5.87
CA VAL A 39 -5.01 6.00 5.64
C VAL A 39 -3.66 5.36 5.35
N ASN A 40 -3.08 4.69 6.36
CA ASN A 40 -1.80 3.99 6.21
C ASN A 40 -1.95 2.50 5.86
N VAL A 41 -3.18 1.96 5.93
CA VAL A 41 -3.50 0.56 5.59
C VAL A 41 -4.52 0.52 4.46
N ILE A 42 -4.27 -0.28 3.44
CA ILE A 42 -5.24 -0.56 2.38
C ILE A 42 -5.54 -2.05 2.39
N ASP A 43 -6.81 -2.39 2.58
CA ASP A 43 -7.30 -3.75 2.57
C ASP A 43 -8.04 -4.04 1.27
N ILE A 44 -7.38 -4.78 0.38
CA ILE A 44 -7.94 -5.24 -0.88
C ILE A 44 -8.46 -6.68 -0.80
N SER A 45 -8.51 -7.28 0.40
CA SER A 45 -8.92 -8.69 0.62
C SER A 45 -10.43 -8.93 0.52
N GLY A 46 -11.16 -8.01 -0.09
CA GLY A 46 -12.57 -8.15 -0.42
C GLY A 46 -12.86 -9.40 -1.25
N THR A 47 -14.10 -9.53 -1.72
CA THR A 47 -14.42 -10.65 -2.62
C THR A 47 -13.61 -10.58 -3.93
N GLY A 48 -13.47 -11.69 -4.65
CA GLY A 48 -12.81 -11.73 -5.97
C GLY A 48 -11.31 -11.37 -5.98
N ASN A 49 -10.80 -10.96 -7.14
CA ASN A 49 -9.39 -10.62 -7.34
C ASN A 49 -9.24 -9.11 -7.53
N ASN A 50 -8.85 -8.40 -6.49
CA ASN A 50 -8.74 -6.95 -6.52
C ASN A 50 -7.34 -6.50 -6.95
N THR A 51 -7.28 -5.34 -7.61
CA THR A 51 -6.01 -4.73 -8.02
C THR A 51 -5.86 -3.36 -7.39
N LEU A 52 -4.77 -3.16 -6.66
CA LEU A 52 -4.29 -1.85 -6.23
C LEU A 52 -3.22 -1.35 -7.20
N LYS A 53 -3.28 -0.07 -7.54
CA LYS A 53 -2.20 0.67 -8.18
C LYS A 53 -1.78 1.80 -7.26
N LEU A 54 -0.50 1.81 -6.93
CA LEU A 54 0.13 2.68 -5.93
C LEU A 54 1.48 3.16 -6.46
N SER A 55 1.81 4.43 -6.21
CA SER A 55 3.10 5.03 -6.55
C SER A 55 3.98 5.23 -5.31
N LEU A 56 5.28 5.48 -5.52
CA LEU A 56 6.18 5.95 -4.48
C LEU A 56 5.66 7.24 -3.82
N GLY A 57 5.09 8.14 -4.63
CA GLY A 57 4.44 9.35 -4.11
C GLY A 57 3.33 9.04 -3.11
N ASP A 58 2.47 8.07 -3.41
CA ASP A 58 1.38 7.67 -2.51
C ASP A 58 1.92 7.09 -1.19
N VAL A 59 2.99 6.29 -1.23
CA VAL A 59 3.62 5.72 -0.02
C VAL A 59 4.21 6.80 0.87
N LEU A 60 4.90 7.79 0.28
CA LEU A 60 5.50 8.89 1.01
C LEU A 60 4.45 9.85 1.59
N GLU A 61 3.33 10.02 0.90
CA GLU A 61 2.29 10.96 1.30
C GLU A 61 1.37 10.40 2.37
N GLN A 62 1.03 9.10 2.29
CA GLN A 62 0.10 8.45 3.21
C GLN A 62 0.79 7.60 4.27
N GLY A 63 2.08 7.30 4.10
CA GLY A 63 2.84 6.56 5.10
C GLY A 63 3.28 7.44 6.27
N GLU A 64 3.63 6.78 7.37
CA GLU A 64 4.33 7.41 8.49
C GLU A 64 5.54 6.56 8.90
N THR A 65 6.47 7.19 9.61
CA THR A 65 7.72 6.56 10.05
C THR A 65 7.48 5.43 11.05
N SER A 66 8.09 4.27 10.81
CA SER A 66 8.11 3.12 11.72
C SER A 66 6.73 2.61 12.16
N LEU A 67 5.72 2.67 11.28
CA LEU A 67 4.33 2.30 11.64
C LEU A 67 4.14 0.83 12.03
N PHE A 68 4.92 -0.06 11.44
CA PHE A 68 4.76 -1.52 11.56
C PHE A 68 6.06 -2.23 11.92
N THR A 69 7.21 -1.71 11.46
CA THR A 69 8.56 -2.13 11.88
C THR A 69 9.34 -0.92 12.38
N ASP A 70 10.14 -1.11 13.43
CA ASP A 70 10.98 -0.06 14.01
C ASP A 70 12.30 0.07 13.24
N ASP A 71 12.24 0.65 12.04
CA ASP A 71 13.39 0.77 11.10
C ASP A 71 13.54 2.16 10.46
N GLU A 72 12.84 3.16 10.98
CA GLU A 72 12.86 4.58 10.55
C GLU A 72 12.34 4.83 9.13
N ALA A 73 11.85 3.82 8.41
CA ALA A 73 11.24 4.01 7.10
C ALA A 73 9.80 4.54 7.20
N THR A 74 9.42 5.40 6.26
CA THR A 74 8.01 5.75 5.99
C THR A 74 7.31 4.54 5.41
N GLN A 75 6.29 4.04 6.12
CA GLN A 75 5.70 2.75 5.85
C GLN A 75 4.21 2.85 5.47
N MET A 76 3.78 1.97 4.58
CA MET A 76 2.36 1.63 4.40
C MET A 76 2.18 0.11 4.42
N MET A 77 0.95 -0.34 4.66
CA MET A 77 0.61 -1.76 4.65
C MET A 77 -0.55 -2.07 3.71
N ILE A 78 -0.37 -3.11 2.91
CA ILE A 78 -1.40 -3.65 2.03
C ILE A 78 -1.81 -5.03 2.51
N LYS A 79 -3.08 -5.18 2.85
CA LYS A 79 -3.71 -6.46 3.16
C LYS A 79 -4.40 -6.98 1.91
N GLY A 80 -4.31 -8.29 1.68
CA GLY A 80 -4.87 -8.95 0.51
C GLY A 80 -4.72 -10.46 0.63
N ASN A 81 -5.16 -11.18 -0.39
CA ASN A 81 -5.11 -12.63 -0.45
C ASN A 81 -4.72 -13.13 -1.85
N ALA A 82 -4.74 -14.47 -2.02
CA ALA A 82 -4.38 -15.10 -3.27
C ALA A 82 -5.32 -14.70 -4.41
N GLY A 83 -4.76 -14.05 -5.43
CA GLY A 83 -5.49 -13.55 -6.59
C GLY A 83 -5.48 -12.02 -6.66
N ASP A 84 -5.26 -11.35 -5.54
CA ASP A 84 -5.08 -9.90 -5.49
C ASP A 84 -3.73 -9.49 -6.09
N VAL A 85 -3.69 -8.27 -6.65
CA VAL A 85 -2.52 -7.71 -7.31
C VAL A 85 -2.22 -6.31 -6.79
N VAL A 86 -0.95 -6.04 -6.49
CA VAL A 86 -0.43 -4.69 -6.29
C VAL A 86 0.49 -4.35 -7.46
N ASN A 87 0.18 -3.28 -8.18
CA ASN A 87 1.11 -2.66 -9.13
C ASN A 87 1.76 -1.48 -8.42
N LEU A 88 3.05 -1.59 -8.17
CA LEU A 88 3.84 -0.63 -7.42
C LEU A 88 4.78 0.10 -8.37
N ASP A 89 4.51 1.39 -8.53
CA ASP A 89 5.22 2.31 -9.40
C ASP A 89 6.27 3.07 -8.56
N ASP A 90 7.46 3.28 -9.09
CA ASP A 90 8.57 3.97 -8.40
C ASP A 90 8.60 5.49 -8.63
N LEU A 91 7.64 6.03 -9.38
CA LEU A 91 7.60 7.44 -9.72
C LEU A 91 7.01 8.30 -8.60
N LEU A 92 7.55 9.52 -8.52
CA LEU A 92 6.94 10.64 -7.79
C LEU A 92 5.82 11.28 -8.60
N PRO A 93 4.95 12.11 -7.99
CA PRO A 93 3.79 12.72 -8.68
C PRO A 93 4.14 13.61 -9.89
N ASP A 94 5.38 14.12 -9.95
CA ASP A 94 5.88 14.90 -11.08
C ASP A 94 6.48 14.04 -12.21
N GLY A 95 6.45 12.72 -12.06
CA GLY A 95 7.02 11.74 -13.00
C GLY A 95 8.51 11.51 -12.83
N THR A 96 9.13 12.03 -11.76
CA THR A 96 10.54 11.73 -11.44
C THR A 96 10.68 10.28 -10.96
N ASP A 97 11.70 9.61 -11.46
CA ASP A 97 12.16 8.29 -11.02
C ASP A 97 13.45 8.46 -10.18
N PRO A 98 13.37 8.43 -8.83
CA PRO A 98 14.52 8.58 -7.96
C PRO A 98 15.23 7.25 -7.63
N GLY A 99 14.70 6.09 -8.03
CA GLY A 99 15.22 4.79 -7.64
C GLY A 99 14.20 3.67 -7.79
N ASP A 100 14.62 2.45 -7.44
CA ASP A 100 13.81 1.25 -7.67
C ASP A 100 13.24 0.68 -6.36
N TRP A 101 12.11 -0.02 -6.48
CA TRP A 101 11.63 -0.94 -5.43
C TRP A 101 12.36 -2.28 -5.47
N ALA A 102 12.67 -2.83 -4.31
CA ALA A 102 13.21 -4.19 -4.19
C ALA A 102 12.66 -4.91 -2.96
N THR A 103 12.57 -6.24 -3.03
CA THR A 103 12.21 -7.05 -1.86
C THR A 103 13.31 -6.97 -0.80
N ALA A 104 12.95 -6.60 0.42
CA ALA A 104 13.85 -6.46 1.58
C ALA A 104 13.66 -7.56 2.63
N GLY A 105 12.89 -8.61 2.31
CA GLY A 105 12.60 -9.72 3.21
C GLY A 105 11.14 -9.74 3.64
N THR A 106 10.89 -10.18 4.87
CA THR A 106 9.53 -10.33 5.42
C THR A 106 9.43 -9.77 6.82
N ALA A 107 8.28 -9.19 7.16
CA ALA A 107 7.91 -8.76 8.51
C ALA A 107 6.67 -9.52 8.99
N THR A 108 6.52 -9.67 10.31
CA THR A 108 5.30 -10.22 10.91
C THR A 108 4.58 -9.14 11.71
N VAL A 109 3.34 -8.83 11.33
CA VAL A 109 2.52 -7.83 12.02
C VAL A 109 1.23 -8.49 12.47
N ALA A 110 0.94 -8.40 13.77
CA ALA A 110 -0.21 -9.05 14.41
C ALA A 110 -0.36 -10.56 14.09
N GLY A 111 0.77 -11.26 13.89
CA GLY A 111 0.79 -12.69 13.55
C GLY A 111 0.60 -13.02 12.07
N VAL A 112 0.47 -12.01 11.20
CA VAL A 112 0.38 -12.16 9.74
C VAL A 112 1.72 -11.81 9.10
N THR A 113 2.14 -12.57 8.08
CA THR A 113 3.41 -12.35 7.37
C THR A 113 3.20 -11.43 6.17
N TYR A 114 4.10 -10.47 6.01
CA TYR A 114 4.13 -9.50 4.92
C TYR A 114 5.50 -9.54 4.23
N ASN A 115 5.50 -9.49 2.90
CA ASN A 115 6.68 -9.20 2.10
C ASN A 115 6.98 -7.71 2.19
N VAL A 116 8.22 -7.36 2.52
CA VAL A 116 8.67 -5.97 2.64
C VAL A 116 9.30 -5.56 1.31
N PHE A 117 8.80 -4.47 0.73
CA PHE A 117 9.43 -3.79 -0.40
C PHE A 117 10.07 -2.49 0.12
N GLN A 118 11.34 -2.28 -0.18
CA GLN A 118 12.11 -1.11 0.20
C GLN A 118 12.49 -0.35 -1.07
N HIS A 119 12.32 0.98 -1.03
CA HIS A 119 12.79 1.84 -2.10
C HIS A 119 14.30 2.12 -1.95
N SER A 120 15.05 2.12 -3.04
CA SER A 120 16.53 2.12 -3.02
C SER A 120 17.16 3.44 -2.56
N THR A 121 16.44 4.55 -2.71
CA THR A 121 16.99 5.91 -2.55
C THR A 121 16.29 6.71 -1.46
N LEU A 122 15.03 6.39 -1.19
CA LEU A 122 14.20 7.08 -0.21
C LEU A 122 13.83 6.09 0.88
N ASP A 123 13.71 6.55 2.12
CA ASP A 123 13.33 5.74 3.27
C ASP A 123 11.83 5.42 3.23
N ALA A 124 11.41 4.70 2.20
CA ALA A 124 10.03 4.27 1.96
C ALA A 124 9.95 2.75 1.92
N GLN A 125 8.94 2.21 2.60
CA GLN A 125 8.65 0.79 2.66
C GLN A 125 7.17 0.50 2.44
N LEU A 126 6.91 -0.60 1.75
CA LEU A 126 5.57 -1.15 1.58
C LEU A 126 5.53 -2.60 2.07
N LEU A 127 4.70 -2.85 3.07
CA LEU A 127 4.47 -4.19 3.61
C LEU A 127 3.25 -4.79 2.91
N ILE A 128 3.44 -5.79 2.07
CA ILE A 128 2.35 -6.44 1.31
C ILE A 128 2.12 -7.84 1.86
N GLN A 129 0.89 -8.14 2.26
CA GLN A 129 0.54 -9.42 2.87
C GLN A 129 0.92 -10.61 1.95
N ASP A 130 1.46 -11.66 2.55
CA ASP A 130 1.81 -12.87 1.81
C ASP A 130 0.59 -13.45 1.06
N GLY A 131 0.82 -13.90 -0.17
CA GLY A 131 -0.22 -14.39 -1.09
C GLY A 131 -0.71 -13.36 -2.12
N VAL A 132 -0.45 -12.07 -1.93
CA VAL A 132 -0.70 -11.03 -2.93
C VAL A 132 0.40 -11.04 -4.01
N THR A 133 0.03 -10.88 -5.28
CA THR A 133 0.99 -10.73 -6.37
C THR A 133 1.45 -9.28 -6.48
N THR A 134 2.75 -9.03 -6.49
CA THR A 134 3.31 -7.68 -6.67
C THR A 134 4.01 -7.55 -8.02
N ASN A 135 3.62 -6.55 -8.80
CA ASN A 135 4.31 -6.14 -10.01
C ASN A 135 5.02 -4.81 -9.73
N LEU A 136 6.31 -4.75 -9.97
CA LEU A 136 7.06 -3.49 -10.02
C LEU A 136 6.92 -2.94 -11.44
N VAL A 137 6.50 -1.68 -11.57
CA VAL A 137 6.07 -1.08 -12.84
C VAL A 137 6.92 0.13 -13.19
#